data_AF-A0A2M7PLB7-F1
#
_entry.id   AF-A0A2M7PLB7-F1
#
_cell.length_a   1.000
_cell.length_b   1.000
_cell.length_c   1.000
_cell.angle_alpha   90.00
_cell.angle_beta   90.00
_cell.angle_gamma   90.00
#
_symmetry.space_group_name_H-M   'P 1'
#
loop_
_entity.id
_entity.type
_entity.pdbx_description
1 polymer ?
#
loop_
_entity_poly.entity_id
_entity_poly.type
_entity_poly.pdbx_seq_one_letter_code
_entity_poly.pdbx_strand_id
1 'polypeptide(L)'
;YTKNNNNSEALEAYQLLAERFSKSSLGDDALYWRGKTLQKMGLEEEAKVIYEKLLREYPLSYYTERITKQRDDLNFVGLISASEKEDFTNLEEFLLKYAKIEGKGQLALLKAELFEEISFYKESIIELKETLNYYPGNIFLLFKLSDVYKKNLDYYNSLNYSEIIFNYLVDNHQLDDLPFELWESLYPICFEDIIREYALKYEIDPLLVMAMIREESRFNSWDESAAGARGLMQIIFSTGEWIAQKINIIDFNDEMLFSPKVNINLGCWYIGYLKGKFSNDIILIISGYNAGPGITDQWLERYDQSDLDNFVENIPYAETREHIKKVMKSYQMYKKLAQVLSGK
;
A
#
# COMPACT_ATOMS: atom_id res chain seq x y z
N TYR A 1 -10.08 -10.51 26.19
CA TYR A 1 -9.50 -10.19 27.51
C TYR A 1 -9.33 -8.69 27.73
N THR A 2 -8.67 -7.96 26.82
CA THR A 2 -8.40 -6.51 26.91
C THR A 2 -9.66 -5.66 27.15
N LYS A 3 -10.77 -5.95 26.45
CA LYS A 3 -12.06 -5.27 26.65
C LYS A 3 -12.66 -5.43 28.05
N ASN A 4 -12.36 -6.55 28.70
CA ASN A 4 -12.87 -6.89 30.03
C ASN A 4 -11.86 -6.50 31.13
N ASN A 5 -10.83 -5.71 30.80
CA ASN A 5 -9.71 -5.36 31.69
C ASN A 5 -8.98 -6.58 32.30
N ASN A 6 -9.05 -7.73 31.63
CA ASN A 6 -8.37 -8.93 32.10
C ASN A 6 -6.94 -8.98 31.53
N ASN A 7 -6.06 -8.13 32.06
CA ASN A 7 -4.78 -7.85 31.43
C ASN A 7 -3.81 -9.06 31.46
N SER A 8 -3.82 -9.88 32.51
CA SER A 8 -2.91 -11.03 32.61
C SER A 8 -3.18 -12.05 31.50
N GLU A 9 -4.43 -12.44 31.31
CA GLU A 9 -4.87 -13.37 30.28
C GLU A 9 -4.77 -12.74 28.88
N ALA A 10 -4.88 -11.41 28.76
CA ALA A 10 -4.59 -10.72 27.51
C ALA A 10 -3.11 -10.87 27.12
N LEU A 11 -2.19 -10.61 28.05
CA LEU A 11 -0.76 -10.73 27.81
C LEU A 11 -0.35 -12.15 27.41
N GLU A 12 -0.87 -13.17 28.10
CA GLU A 12 -0.62 -14.57 27.77
C GLU A 12 -1.17 -14.92 26.37
N ALA A 13 -2.40 -14.51 26.07
CA ALA A 13 -3.00 -14.75 24.75
C ALA A 13 -2.21 -14.08 23.62
N TYR A 14 -1.79 -12.83 23.79
CA TYR A 14 -0.99 -12.14 22.79
C TYR A 14 0.39 -12.75 22.62
N GLN A 15 1.03 -13.21 23.71
CA GLN A 15 2.29 -13.93 23.60
C GLN A 15 2.14 -15.21 22.77
N LEU A 16 1.13 -16.04 23.05
CA LEU A 16 0.86 -17.27 22.31
C LEU A 16 0.57 -17.00 20.82
N LEU A 17 -0.19 -15.93 20.52
CA LEU A 17 -0.47 -15.54 19.14
C LEU A 17 0.79 -15.09 18.41
N ALA A 18 1.62 -14.26 19.04
CA ALA A 18 2.87 -13.78 18.46
C ALA A 18 3.86 -14.91 18.16
N GLU A 19 3.94 -15.93 19.04
CA GLU A 19 4.80 -17.10 18.85
C GLU A 19 4.26 -18.03 17.76
N ARG A 20 2.96 -18.36 17.82
CA ARG A 20 2.32 -19.31 16.91
C ARG A 20 2.19 -18.78 15.47
N PHE A 21 1.95 -17.48 15.32
CA PHE A 21 1.70 -16.84 14.04
C PHE A 21 2.78 -15.81 13.67
N SER A 22 4.03 -16.11 14.05
CA SER A 22 5.21 -15.25 13.84
C SER A 22 5.55 -14.94 12.37
N LYS A 23 4.86 -15.54 11.41
CA LYS A 23 5.04 -15.30 9.97
C LYS A 23 3.80 -14.70 9.30
N SER A 24 2.81 -14.25 10.07
CA SER A 24 1.60 -13.64 9.53
C SER A 24 1.32 -12.29 10.18
N SER A 25 0.35 -11.57 9.62
CA SER A 25 -0.18 -10.32 10.18
C SER A 25 -0.92 -10.48 11.52
N LEU A 26 -0.95 -11.69 12.10
CA LEU A 26 -1.42 -11.87 13.47
C LEU A 26 -0.29 -11.69 14.47
N GLY A 27 0.96 -11.88 14.03
CA GLY A 27 2.14 -11.75 14.88
C GLY A 27 2.44 -10.30 15.24
N ASP A 28 2.41 -9.39 14.27
CA ASP A 28 2.56 -7.94 14.49
C ASP A 28 1.39 -7.37 15.31
N ASP A 29 0.15 -7.72 14.95
CA ASP A 29 -1.06 -7.38 15.71
C ASP A 29 -0.87 -7.77 17.19
N ALA A 30 -0.46 -9.01 17.46
CA ALA A 30 -0.29 -9.52 18.81
C ALA A 30 0.84 -8.81 19.58
N LEU A 31 1.99 -8.53 18.95
CA LEU A 31 3.08 -7.79 19.59
C LEU A 31 2.65 -6.36 19.94
N TYR A 32 1.99 -5.66 19.02
CA TYR A 32 1.51 -4.30 19.26
C TYR A 32 0.54 -4.25 20.45
N TRP A 33 -0.48 -5.11 20.45
CA TRP A 33 -1.49 -5.12 21.52
C TRP A 33 -0.95 -5.62 22.86
N ARG A 34 0.07 -6.49 22.85
CA ARG A 34 0.81 -6.86 24.06
C ARG A 34 1.53 -5.65 24.64
N GLY A 35 2.24 -4.88 23.82
CA GLY A 35 2.89 -3.63 24.22
C GLY A 35 1.89 -2.63 24.80
N LYS A 36 0.76 -2.39 24.12
CA LYS A 36 -0.29 -1.48 24.59
C LYS A 36 -0.89 -1.92 25.93
N THR A 37 -1.04 -3.22 26.14
CA THR A 37 -1.53 -3.79 27.40
C THR A 37 -0.53 -3.55 28.54
N LEU A 38 0.78 -3.72 28.28
CA LEU A 38 1.83 -3.41 29.26
C LEU A 38 1.88 -1.91 29.62
N GLN A 39 1.76 -1.02 28.64
CA GLN A 39 1.68 0.44 28.89
C GLN A 39 0.48 0.80 29.77
N LYS A 40 -0.69 0.21 29.49
CA LYS A 40 -1.89 0.41 30.31
C LYS A 40 -1.70 -0.07 31.75
N MET A 41 -0.78 -1.00 32.00
CA MET A 41 -0.40 -1.49 33.33
C MET A 41 0.72 -0.65 33.99
N GLY A 42 1.28 0.34 33.29
CA GLY A 42 2.41 1.15 33.77
C GLY A 42 3.78 0.45 33.65
N LEU A 43 3.86 -0.65 32.89
CA LEU A 43 5.08 -1.44 32.68
C LEU A 43 5.82 -0.96 31.43
N GLU A 44 6.34 0.27 31.49
CA GLU A 44 6.79 0.99 30.30
C GLU A 44 8.06 0.41 29.66
N GLU A 45 8.99 -0.09 30.47
CA GLU A 45 10.21 -0.76 29.99
C GLU A 45 9.90 -2.11 29.34
N GLU A 46 8.96 -2.87 29.90
CA GLU A 46 8.52 -4.13 29.29
C GLU A 46 7.79 -3.88 27.97
N ALA A 47 6.92 -2.87 27.93
CA ALA A 47 6.26 -2.45 26.69
C ALA A 47 7.27 -2.07 25.61
N LYS A 48 8.31 -1.31 25.98
CA LYS A 48 9.40 -0.92 25.08
C LYS A 48 10.08 -2.13 24.45
N VAL A 49 10.46 -3.13 25.24
CA VAL A 49 11.09 -4.37 24.73
C VAL A 49 10.18 -5.08 23.72
N ILE A 50 8.87 -5.10 23.95
CA ILE A 50 7.91 -5.68 23.00
C ILE A 50 7.83 -4.88 21.71
N TYR A 51 7.83 -3.55 21.79
CA TYR A 51 7.82 -2.70 20.61
C TYR A 51 9.13 -2.78 19.81
N GLU A 52 10.29 -2.84 20.47
CA GLU A 52 11.57 -3.08 19.78
C GLU A 52 11.58 -4.43 19.05
N LYS A 53 10.93 -5.46 19.62
CA LYS A 53 10.71 -6.73 18.93
C LYS A 53 9.81 -6.57 17.70
N LEU A 54 8.70 -5.84 17.82
CA LEU A 54 7.79 -5.54 16.70
C LEU A 54 8.53 -4.83 15.55
N LEU A 55 9.34 -3.82 15.87
CA LEU A 55 10.10 -3.05 14.89
C LEU A 55 11.11 -3.91 14.13
N ARG A 56 11.78 -4.84 14.83
CA ARG A 56 12.76 -5.75 14.23
C ARG A 56 12.11 -6.84 13.38
N GLU A 57 11.01 -7.43 13.84
CA GLU A 57 10.39 -8.60 13.17
C GLU A 57 9.38 -8.20 12.09
N TYR A 58 8.76 -7.03 12.21
CA TYR A 58 7.71 -6.54 11.30
C TYR A 58 7.93 -5.07 10.90
N PRO A 59 9.09 -4.72 10.31
CA PRO A 59 9.45 -3.33 10.03
C PRO A 59 8.55 -2.64 9.00
N LEU A 60 7.74 -3.40 8.25
CA LEU A 60 6.80 -2.93 7.23
C LEU A 60 5.32 -3.01 7.65
N SER A 61 5.04 -3.35 8.91
CA SER A 61 3.67 -3.46 9.41
C SER A 61 3.02 -2.10 9.63
N TYR A 62 1.69 -2.08 9.58
CA TYR A 62 0.89 -0.94 10.03
C TYR A 62 1.27 -0.54 11.46
N TYR A 63 1.46 -1.51 12.35
CA TYR A 63 1.71 -1.26 13.75
C TYR A 63 3.11 -0.73 14.07
N THR A 64 4.11 -1.07 13.27
CA THR A 64 5.43 -0.42 13.30
C THR A 64 5.31 1.08 13.01
N GLU A 65 4.55 1.46 11.97
CA GLU A 65 4.33 2.88 11.66
C GLU A 65 3.52 3.60 12.74
N ARG A 66 2.60 2.89 13.40
CA ARG A 66 1.81 3.47 14.49
C ARG A 66 2.68 3.75 15.71
N ILE A 67 3.47 2.77 16.15
CA ILE A 67 4.23 2.94 17.37
C ILE A 67 5.38 3.95 17.24
N THR A 68 6.04 4.00 16.08
CA THR A 68 7.12 4.98 15.80
C THR A 68 6.62 6.42 15.82
N LYS A 69 5.34 6.68 15.52
CA LYS A 69 4.72 8.01 15.66
C LYS A 69 4.24 8.33 17.07
N GLN A 70 4.02 7.32 17.90
CA GLN A 70 3.52 7.47 19.27
C GLN A 70 4.66 7.58 20.29
N ARG A 71 5.85 7.10 19.96
CA ARG A 71 6.97 6.95 20.88
C ARG A 71 8.29 7.40 20.24
N ASP A 72 8.78 8.54 20.69
CA ASP A 72 10.08 9.10 20.26
C ASP A 72 11.28 8.35 20.88
N ASP A 73 11.05 7.57 21.94
CA ASP A 73 12.11 6.82 22.64
C ASP A 73 12.50 5.50 21.94
N LEU A 74 11.77 5.13 20.89
CA LEU A 74 12.06 4.00 20.02
C LEU A 74 12.94 4.45 18.86
N ASN A 75 14.21 4.07 18.89
CA ASN A 75 15.13 4.38 17.80
C ASN A 75 14.90 3.41 16.63
N PHE A 76 14.03 3.79 15.70
CA PHE A 76 13.81 3.06 14.45
C PHE A 76 14.27 3.90 13.27
N VAL A 77 15.42 3.54 12.69
CA VAL A 77 15.82 4.08 11.40
C VAL A 77 14.95 3.38 10.36
N GLY A 78 14.08 4.13 9.68
CA GLY A 78 13.20 3.55 8.68
C GLY A 78 14.00 2.92 7.54
N LEU A 79 13.55 1.76 7.04
CA LEU A 79 14.22 0.97 5.99
C LEU A 79 14.61 1.77 4.74
N ILE A 80 13.80 2.77 4.37
CA ILE A 80 14.04 3.63 3.20
C ILE A 80 14.93 4.84 3.52
N SER A 81 15.07 5.19 4.80
CA SER A 81 15.82 6.39 5.23
C SER A 81 17.32 6.16 5.46
N ALA A 82 17.77 4.90 5.45
CA ALA A 82 19.15 4.54 5.77
C ALA A 82 20.10 4.51 4.56
N SER A 83 19.60 4.59 3.32
CA SER A 83 20.45 4.53 2.12
C SER A 83 20.91 5.92 1.68
N GLU A 84 22.22 6.14 1.69
CA GLU A 84 22.84 7.32 1.08
C GLU A 84 22.87 7.18 -0.45
N LYS A 85 22.97 8.32 -1.14
CA LYS A 85 22.85 8.40 -2.61
C LYS A 85 23.89 7.60 -3.39
N GLU A 86 24.96 7.20 -2.73
CA GLU A 86 26.11 6.47 -3.29
C GLU A 86 25.95 4.95 -3.16
N ASP A 87 24.98 4.47 -2.36
CA ASP A 87 24.67 3.04 -2.17
C ASP A 87 23.61 2.52 -3.15
N PHE A 88 23.09 3.38 -4.04
CA PHE A 88 22.06 3.00 -5.01
C PHE A 88 22.63 2.05 -6.08
N THR A 89 22.54 0.75 -5.83
CA THR A 89 22.62 -0.24 -6.90
C THR A 89 21.39 -0.08 -7.77
N ASN A 90 21.58 0.11 -9.08
CA ASN A 90 20.49 0.06 -10.06
C ASN A 90 19.80 -1.31 -9.93
N LEU A 91 18.46 -1.37 -9.89
CA LEU A 91 17.72 -2.61 -9.69
C LEU A 91 18.05 -3.64 -10.78
N GLU A 92 18.24 -3.22 -12.02
CA GLU A 92 18.68 -4.10 -13.09
C GLU A 92 20.06 -4.69 -12.80
N GLU A 93 21.03 -3.86 -12.40
CA GLU A 93 22.38 -4.30 -12.03
C GLU A 93 22.35 -5.30 -10.88
N PHE A 94 21.57 -5.02 -9.83
CA PHE A 94 21.35 -5.92 -8.70
C PHE A 94 20.80 -7.30 -9.16
N LEU A 95 19.96 -7.29 -10.19
CA LEU A 95 19.32 -8.48 -10.74
C LEU A 95 20.14 -9.20 -11.82
N LEU A 96 21.24 -8.64 -12.31
CA LEU A 96 22.08 -9.27 -13.35
C LEU A 96 22.59 -10.67 -12.95
N LYS A 97 22.76 -10.94 -11.65
CA LYS A 97 23.12 -12.28 -11.14
C LYS A 97 22.07 -13.35 -11.47
N TYR A 98 20.83 -12.96 -11.78
CA TYR A 98 19.73 -13.84 -12.21
C TYR A 98 19.53 -13.86 -13.74
N ALA A 99 20.29 -13.08 -14.50
CA ALA A 99 20.11 -12.86 -15.95
C ALA A 99 20.72 -13.97 -16.84
N LYS A 100 21.14 -15.11 -16.27
CA LYS A 100 21.70 -16.21 -17.06
C LYS A 100 20.60 -16.94 -17.85
N ILE A 101 20.42 -16.51 -19.10
CA ILE A 101 19.46 -17.05 -20.06
C ILE A 101 20.22 -17.53 -21.31
N GLU A 102 19.95 -18.74 -21.78
CA GLU A 102 20.70 -19.39 -22.87
C GLU A 102 19.75 -19.99 -23.93
N GLY A 103 20.31 -20.32 -25.10
CA GLY A 103 19.61 -21.05 -26.16
C GLY A 103 18.36 -20.32 -26.67
N LYS A 104 17.22 -21.03 -26.71
CA LYS A 104 15.95 -20.47 -27.23
C LYS A 104 15.42 -19.31 -26.37
N GLY A 105 15.62 -19.36 -25.06
CA GLY A 105 15.22 -18.26 -24.18
C GLY A 105 16.02 -16.99 -24.45
N GLN A 106 17.32 -17.12 -24.73
CA GLN A 106 18.16 -15.96 -25.04
C GLN A 106 17.70 -15.28 -26.34
N LEU A 107 17.32 -16.07 -27.34
CA LEU A 107 16.77 -15.54 -28.59
C LEU A 107 15.45 -14.80 -28.37
N ALA A 108 14.53 -15.34 -27.56
CA ALA A 108 13.27 -14.68 -27.23
C ALA A 108 13.50 -13.38 -26.43
N LEU A 109 14.44 -13.38 -25.47
CA LEU A 109 14.82 -12.19 -24.72
C LEU A 109 15.36 -11.08 -25.64
N LEU A 110 16.29 -11.41 -26.55
CA LEU A 110 16.83 -10.44 -27.51
C LEU A 110 15.74 -9.85 -28.43
N LYS A 111 14.77 -10.67 -28.85
CA LYS A 111 13.62 -10.17 -29.61
C LYS A 111 12.77 -9.23 -28.79
N ALA A 112 12.52 -9.56 -27.52
CA ALA A 112 11.74 -8.71 -26.64
C ALA A 112 12.40 -7.34 -26.44
N GLU A 113 13.72 -7.31 -26.25
CA GLU A 113 14.52 -6.09 -26.14
C GLU A 113 14.43 -5.25 -27.43
N LEU A 114 14.56 -5.87 -28.61
CA LEU A 114 14.37 -5.18 -29.89
C LEU A 114 12.97 -4.61 -30.07
N PHE A 115 11.92 -5.35 -29.67
CA PHE A 115 10.55 -4.84 -29.70
C PHE A 115 10.37 -3.65 -28.75
N GLU A 116 10.97 -3.72 -27.57
CA GLU A 116 10.93 -2.65 -26.59
C GLU A 116 11.61 -1.36 -27.12
N GLU A 117 12.78 -1.48 -27.76
CA GLU A 117 13.52 -0.36 -28.36
C GLU A 117 12.68 0.42 -29.38
N ILE A 118 11.81 -0.27 -30.11
CA ILE A 118 10.90 0.33 -31.11
C ILE A 118 9.50 0.63 -30.54
N SER A 119 9.30 0.53 -29.23
CA SER A 119 8.03 0.76 -28.52
C SER A 119 6.89 -0.24 -28.85
N PHE A 120 7.24 -1.43 -29.33
CA PHE A 120 6.31 -2.54 -29.58
C PHE A 120 6.15 -3.37 -28.29
N TYR A 121 5.60 -2.73 -27.26
CA TYR A 121 5.58 -3.31 -25.90
C TYR A 121 4.74 -4.58 -25.80
N LYS A 122 3.66 -4.71 -26.58
CA LYS A 122 2.79 -5.90 -26.56
C LYS A 122 3.55 -7.12 -27.08
N GLU A 123 4.29 -6.96 -28.17
CA GLU A 123 5.15 -7.99 -28.76
C GLU A 123 6.30 -8.34 -27.82
N SER A 124 6.92 -7.32 -27.19
CA SER A 124 7.94 -7.52 -26.15
C SER A 124 7.41 -8.35 -24.98
N ILE A 125 6.21 -8.06 -24.47
CA ILE A 125 5.56 -8.84 -23.40
C ILE A 125 5.35 -10.31 -23.82
N ILE A 126 4.95 -10.56 -25.07
CA ILE A 126 4.75 -11.93 -25.58
C ILE A 126 6.07 -12.70 -25.57
N GLU A 127 7.14 -12.11 -26.09
CA GLU A 127 8.46 -12.74 -26.15
C GLU A 127 9.09 -12.91 -24.75
N LEU A 128 8.87 -11.98 -23.82
CA LEU A 128 9.29 -12.14 -22.42
C LEU A 128 8.53 -13.26 -21.70
N LYS A 129 7.22 -13.38 -21.91
CA LYS A 129 6.42 -14.50 -21.38
C LYS A 129 6.89 -15.84 -21.94
N GLU A 130 7.21 -15.88 -23.23
CA GLU A 130 7.77 -17.08 -23.85
C GLU A 130 9.15 -17.42 -23.26
N THR A 131 10.00 -16.42 -23.01
CA THR A 131 11.28 -16.62 -22.31
C THR A 131 11.06 -17.17 -20.90
N LEU A 132 10.07 -16.65 -20.17
CA LEU A 132 9.69 -17.10 -18.84
C LEU A 132 9.18 -18.55 -18.82
N ASN A 133 8.57 -19.04 -19.90
CA ASN A 133 8.18 -20.46 -20.02
C ASN A 133 9.40 -21.40 -19.99
N TYR A 134 10.54 -20.96 -20.53
CA TYR A 134 11.80 -21.72 -20.45
C TYR A 134 12.48 -21.58 -19.08
N TYR A 135 12.24 -20.48 -18.37
CA TYR A 135 12.86 -20.17 -17.08
C TYR A 135 11.80 -19.74 -16.03
N PRO A 136 10.89 -20.64 -15.61
CA PRO A 136 9.81 -20.28 -14.70
C PRO A 136 10.33 -19.68 -13.38
N GLY A 137 9.76 -18.55 -12.96
CA GLY A 137 10.12 -17.87 -11.72
C GLY A 137 11.45 -17.08 -11.77
N ASN A 138 12.08 -16.95 -12.94
CA ASN A 138 13.28 -16.12 -13.06
C ASN A 138 12.97 -14.63 -12.79
N ILE A 139 13.45 -14.10 -11.67
CA ILE A 139 13.11 -12.75 -11.22
C ILE A 139 13.67 -11.63 -12.10
N PHE A 140 14.74 -11.87 -12.88
CA PHE A 140 15.24 -10.91 -13.85
C PHE A 140 14.25 -10.75 -15.02
N LEU A 141 13.68 -11.86 -15.51
CA LEU A 141 12.63 -11.81 -16.53
C LEU A 141 11.33 -11.21 -16.00
N LEU A 142 10.98 -11.46 -14.73
CA LEU A 142 9.83 -10.80 -14.09
C LEU A 142 10.05 -9.28 -13.98
N PHE A 143 11.28 -8.85 -13.69
CA PHE A 143 11.63 -7.43 -13.67
C PHE A 143 11.49 -6.80 -15.06
N LYS A 144 12.03 -7.44 -16.11
CA LYS A 144 11.84 -6.99 -17.50
C LYS A 144 10.36 -6.92 -17.87
N LEU A 145 9.55 -7.92 -17.50
CA LEU A 145 8.10 -7.87 -17.69
C LEU A 145 7.47 -6.67 -16.98
N SER A 146 7.80 -6.47 -15.69
CA SER A 146 7.28 -5.33 -14.91
C SER A 146 7.54 -3.99 -15.60
N ASP A 147 8.76 -3.79 -16.09
CA ASP A 147 9.17 -2.55 -16.76
C ASP A 147 8.45 -2.35 -18.10
N VAL A 148 8.34 -3.38 -18.93
CA VAL A 148 7.61 -3.30 -20.20
C VAL A 148 6.12 -3.08 -19.99
N TYR A 149 5.50 -3.70 -18.98
CA TYR A 149 4.10 -3.43 -18.63
C TYR A 149 3.89 -1.97 -18.22
N LYS A 150 4.80 -1.40 -17.42
CA LYS A 150 4.76 0.02 -17.05
C LYS A 150 4.84 0.93 -18.29
N LYS A 151 5.75 0.63 -19.23
CA LYS A 151 5.88 1.34 -20.51
C LYS A 151 4.62 1.21 -21.38
N ASN A 152 3.95 0.06 -21.32
CA ASN A 152 2.66 -0.19 -21.98
C ASN A 152 1.45 0.40 -21.22
N LEU A 153 1.67 1.16 -20.14
CA LEU A 153 0.63 1.76 -19.28
C LEU A 153 -0.28 0.72 -18.57
N ASP A 154 0.19 -0.52 -18.44
CA ASP A 154 -0.46 -1.59 -17.69
C ASP A 154 0.16 -1.65 -16.28
N TYR A 155 -0.21 -0.68 -15.45
CA TYR A 155 0.33 -0.53 -14.10
C TYR A 155 -0.06 -1.67 -13.16
N TYR A 156 -1.21 -2.32 -13.40
CA TYR A 156 -1.68 -3.45 -12.62
C TYR A 156 -0.71 -4.63 -12.72
N ASN A 157 -0.38 -5.05 -13.94
CA ASN A 157 0.55 -6.15 -14.15
C ASN A 157 1.96 -5.76 -13.73
N SER A 158 2.40 -4.53 -14.03
CA SER A 158 3.70 -4.02 -13.55
C SER A 158 3.84 -4.15 -12.03
N LEU A 159 2.84 -3.71 -11.27
CA LEU A 159 2.87 -3.78 -9.81
C LEU A 159 2.84 -5.24 -9.32
N ASN A 160 2.03 -6.11 -9.94
CA ASN A 160 1.99 -7.53 -9.58
C ASN A 160 3.35 -8.21 -9.72
N TYR A 161 4.06 -7.98 -10.82
CA TYR A 161 5.40 -8.55 -11.02
C TYR A 161 6.40 -7.97 -10.02
N SER A 162 6.33 -6.66 -9.74
CA SER A 162 7.17 -6.00 -8.73
C SER A 162 7.00 -6.61 -7.34
N GLU A 163 5.76 -6.92 -6.94
CA GLU A 163 5.47 -7.59 -5.66
C GLU A 163 5.99 -9.03 -5.60
N ILE A 164 5.91 -9.78 -6.72
CA ILE A 164 6.49 -11.14 -6.79
C ILE A 164 8.02 -11.08 -6.58
N ILE A 165 8.68 -10.14 -7.26
CA ILE A 165 10.14 -9.92 -7.12
C ILE A 165 10.46 -9.54 -5.67
N PHE A 166 9.72 -8.60 -5.09
CA PHE A 166 9.91 -8.18 -3.71
C PHE A 166 9.77 -9.34 -2.71
N ASN A 167 8.71 -10.13 -2.81
CA ASN A 167 8.50 -11.27 -1.91
C ASN A 167 9.66 -12.27 -2.00
N TYR A 168 10.12 -12.58 -3.23
CA TYR A 168 11.30 -13.42 -3.40
C TYR A 168 12.55 -12.80 -2.77
N LEU A 169 12.78 -11.51 -2.94
CA LEU A 169 13.97 -10.84 -2.43
C LEU A 169 13.97 -10.74 -0.90
N VAL A 170 12.84 -10.43 -0.27
CA VAL A 170 12.73 -10.37 1.20
C VAL A 170 12.92 -11.74 1.86
N ASP A 171 12.53 -12.82 1.18
CA ASP A 171 12.77 -14.18 1.67
C ASP A 171 14.24 -14.61 1.59
N ASN A 172 15.07 -13.91 0.79
CA ASN A 172 16.43 -14.34 0.45
C ASN A 172 17.53 -13.30 0.75
N HIS A 173 17.17 -12.07 1.13
CA HIS A 173 18.07 -10.96 1.41
C HIS A 173 17.58 -10.19 2.63
N GLN A 174 18.48 -9.44 3.29
CA GLN A 174 18.05 -8.49 4.31
C GLN A 174 17.35 -7.32 3.63
N LEU A 175 16.33 -6.74 4.28
CA LEU A 175 15.57 -5.62 3.74
C LEU A 175 16.45 -4.40 3.42
N ASP A 176 17.47 -4.17 4.24
CA ASP A 176 18.42 -3.05 4.08
C ASP A 176 19.35 -3.23 2.88
N ASP A 177 19.49 -4.46 2.35
CA ASP A 177 20.30 -4.76 1.17
C ASP A 177 19.53 -4.51 -0.15
N LEU A 178 18.23 -4.22 -0.08
CA LEU A 178 17.38 -4.12 -1.27
C LEU A 178 17.53 -2.76 -1.96
N PRO A 179 17.63 -2.75 -3.31
CA PRO A 179 17.84 -1.51 -4.07
C PRO A 179 16.62 -0.57 -3.96
N PHE A 180 16.88 0.74 -3.90
CA PHE A 180 15.83 1.76 -3.77
C PHE A 180 14.81 1.72 -4.91
N GLU A 181 15.25 1.48 -6.15
CA GLU A 181 14.40 1.38 -7.34
C GLU A 181 13.35 0.25 -7.24
N LEU A 182 13.58 -0.76 -6.39
CA LEU A 182 12.57 -1.77 -6.07
C LEU A 182 11.39 -1.14 -5.32
N TRP A 183 11.67 -0.27 -4.36
CA TRP A 183 10.63 0.45 -3.60
C TRP A 183 9.86 1.43 -4.50
N GLU A 184 10.53 2.09 -5.44
CA GLU A 184 9.87 2.93 -6.45
C GLU A 184 8.95 2.10 -7.36
N SER A 185 9.37 0.91 -7.75
CA SER A 185 8.57 -0.02 -8.56
C SER A 185 7.37 -0.58 -7.76
N LEU A 186 7.57 -0.80 -6.47
CA LEU A 186 6.51 -1.23 -5.56
C LEU A 186 5.52 -0.13 -5.26
N TYR A 187 5.88 1.15 -5.29
CA TYR A 187 4.98 2.27 -5.02
C TYR A 187 5.07 3.29 -6.16
N PRO A 188 4.56 2.91 -7.36
CA PRO A 188 4.73 3.72 -8.54
C PRO A 188 3.93 5.03 -8.42
N ILE A 189 4.47 6.07 -9.06
CA ILE A 189 3.80 7.36 -9.25
C ILE A 189 3.07 7.30 -10.58
N CYS A 190 1.76 7.02 -10.55
CA CYS A 190 0.89 6.92 -11.72
C CYS A 190 -0.12 8.07 -11.72
N PHE A 191 -0.53 8.55 -12.90
CA PHE A 191 -1.53 9.63 -13.04
C PHE A 191 -1.19 10.91 -12.26
N GLU A 192 0.09 11.22 -12.06
CA GLU A 192 0.56 12.28 -11.15
C GLU A 192 -0.10 13.63 -11.42
N ASP A 193 -0.13 14.07 -12.68
CA ASP A 193 -0.71 15.36 -13.06
C ASP A 193 -2.18 15.48 -12.65
N ILE A 194 -2.96 14.43 -12.90
CA ILE A 194 -4.40 14.37 -12.61
C ILE A 194 -4.63 14.29 -11.10
N ILE A 195 -3.84 13.47 -10.39
CA ILE A 195 -3.90 13.35 -8.94
C ILE A 195 -3.55 14.69 -8.29
N ARG A 196 -2.46 15.35 -8.71
CA ARG A 196 -2.06 16.66 -8.18
C ARG A 196 -3.12 17.72 -8.45
N GLU A 197 -3.65 17.79 -9.68
CA GLU A 197 -4.70 18.75 -10.04
C GLU A 197 -5.88 18.67 -9.06
N TYR A 198 -6.45 17.48 -8.87
CA TYR A 198 -7.65 17.32 -8.05
C TYR A 198 -7.39 17.24 -6.54
N ALA A 199 -6.28 16.64 -6.11
CA ALA A 199 -5.91 16.62 -4.70
C ALA A 199 -5.71 18.05 -4.18
N LEU A 200 -4.96 18.89 -4.92
CA LEU A 200 -4.77 20.29 -4.53
C LEU A 200 -6.06 21.10 -4.58
N LYS A 201 -6.92 20.88 -5.59
CA LYS A 201 -8.23 21.54 -5.69
C LYS A 201 -9.11 21.31 -4.44
N TYR A 202 -9.03 20.12 -3.84
CA TYR A 202 -9.81 19.76 -2.65
C TYR A 202 -9.00 19.77 -1.35
N GLU A 203 -7.79 20.35 -1.38
CA GLU A 203 -6.87 20.48 -0.23
C GLU A 203 -6.51 19.14 0.45
N ILE A 204 -6.25 18.11 -0.34
CA ILE A 204 -5.87 16.78 0.10
C ILE A 204 -4.41 16.54 -0.26
N ASP A 205 -3.70 15.76 0.57
CA ASP A 205 -2.36 15.30 0.22
C ASP A 205 -2.41 14.38 -1.02
N PRO A 206 -1.74 14.73 -2.14
CA PRO A 206 -1.68 13.88 -3.33
C PRO A 206 -1.18 12.45 -3.06
N LEU A 207 -0.32 12.27 -2.05
CA LEU A 207 0.22 10.95 -1.68
C LEU A 207 -0.85 10.06 -1.01
N LEU A 208 -1.84 10.66 -0.32
CA LEU A 208 -2.97 9.91 0.20
C LEU A 208 -3.86 9.40 -0.95
N VAL A 209 -4.10 10.24 -1.97
CA VAL A 209 -4.86 9.84 -3.16
C VAL A 209 -4.15 8.71 -3.92
N MET A 210 -2.83 8.80 -4.07
CA MET A 210 -2.02 7.73 -4.66
C MET A 210 -2.15 6.41 -3.87
N ALA A 211 -2.11 6.48 -2.54
CA ALA A 211 -2.29 5.32 -1.67
C ALA A 211 -3.70 4.73 -1.77
N MET A 212 -4.74 5.56 -1.85
CA MET A 212 -6.12 5.11 -2.08
C MET A 212 -6.22 4.36 -3.42
N ILE A 213 -5.80 4.97 -4.53
CA ILE A 213 -5.87 4.33 -5.87
C ILE A 213 -5.14 2.99 -5.89
N ARG A 214 -3.97 2.92 -5.25
CA ARG A 214 -3.18 1.70 -5.14
C ARG A 214 -3.99 0.57 -4.49
N GLU A 215 -4.61 0.83 -3.35
CA GLU A 215 -5.33 -0.20 -2.59
C GLU A 215 -6.72 -0.50 -3.16
N GLU A 216 -7.32 0.45 -3.87
CA GLU A 216 -8.64 0.30 -4.49
C GLU A 216 -8.59 -0.48 -5.81
N SER A 217 -7.67 -0.11 -6.71
CA SER A 217 -7.66 -0.65 -8.09
C SER A 217 -6.31 -1.12 -8.57
N ARG A 218 -5.25 -0.92 -7.77
CA ARG A 218 -3.86 -1.13 -8.20
C ARG A 218 -3.56 -0.42 -9.52
N PHE A 219 -4.10 0.80 -9.66
CA PHE A 219 -3.97 1.68 -10.83
C PHE A 219 -4.65 1.15 -12.11
N ASN A 220 -5.55 0.17 -12.02
CA ASN A 220 -6.36 -0.27 -13.15
C ASN A 220 -7.60 0.63 -13.33
N SER A 221 -7.61 1.48 -14.35
CA SER A 221 -8.75 2.37 -14.63
C SER A 221 -10.01 1.65 -15.09
N TRP A 222 -9.89 0.37 -15.47
CA TRP A 222 -10.99 -0.48 -15.94
C TRP A 222 -11.46 -1.48 -14.88
N ASP A 223 -10.99 -1.34 -13.64
CA ASP A 223 -11.34 -2.27 -12.57
C ASP A 223 -12.81 -2.14 -12.17
N GLU A 224 -13.47 -3.27 -11.96
CA GLU A 224 -14.87 -3.35 -11.54
C GLU A 224 -15.02 -4.43 -10.47
N SER A 225 -15.46 -4.03 -9.27
CA SER A 225 -15.70 -4.96 -8.18
C SER A 225 -17.01 -5.72 -8.36
N ALA A 226 -17.16 -6.84 -7.64
CA ALA A 226 -18.41 -7.60 -7.60
C ALA A 226 -19.61 -6.78 -7.07
N ALA A 227 -19.35 -5.72 -6.30
CA ALA A 227 -20.36 -4.81 -5.78
C ALA A 227 -20.70 -3.65 -6.77
N GLY A 228 -20.04 -3.60 -7.92
CA GLY A 228 -20.24 -2.56 -8.93
C GLY A 228 -19.48 -1.25 -8.66
N ALA A 229 -18.41 -1.31 -7.86
CA ALA A 229 -17.48 -0.19 -7.71
C ALA A 229 -16.54 -0.15 -8.92
N ARG A 230 -16.25 1.04 -9.46
CA ARG A 230 -15.58 1.18 -10.77
C ARG A 230 -14.39 2.13 -10.75
N GLY A 231 -13.40 1.79 -11.57
CA GLY A 231 -12.25 2.61 -11.91
C GLY A 231 -11.22 2.77 -10.80
N LEU A 232 -10.36 3.78 -10.93
CA LEU A 232 -9.14 3.94 -10.14
C LEU A 232 -9.38 4.02 -8.62
N MET A 233 -10.47 4.65 -8.21
CA MET A 233 -10.84 4.91 -6.81
C MET A 233 -12.12 4.17 -6.41
N GLN A 234 -12.50 3.14 -7.18
CA GLN A 234 -13.60 2.21 -6.88
C GLN A 234 -14.89 2.93 -6.43
N ILE A 235 -15.39 3.82 -7.27
CA ILE A 235 -16.62 4.58 -6.99
C ILE A 235 -17.82 3.77 -7.49
N ILE A 236 -18.81 3.52 -6.62
CA ILE A 236 -20.10 2.95 -7.04
C ILE A 236 -20.96 4.01 -7.74
N PHE A 237 -21.80 3.59 -8.68
CA PHE A 237 -22.59 4.50 -9.53
C PHE A 237 -23.43 5.51 -8.75
N SER A 238 -24.16 5.09 -7.71
CA SER A 238 -25.01 5.98 -6.90
C SER A 238 -24.21 7.06 -6.18
N THR A 239 -23.03 6.72 -5.67
CA THR A 239 -22.10 7.69 -5.07
C THR A 239 -21.56 8.63 -6.13
N GLY A 240 -21.17 8.12 -7.29
CA GLY A 240 -20.70 8.92 -8.43
C GLY A 240 -21.75 9.93 -8.89
N GLU A 241 -23.01 9.51 -9.03
CA GLU A 241 -24.14 10.36 -9.43
C GLU A 241 -24.39 11.47 -8.41
N TRP A 242 -24.39 11.13 -7.12
CA TRP A 242 -24.53 12.11 -6.05
C TRP A 242 -23.41 13.15 -6.08
N ILE A 243 -22.16 12.72 -6.23
CA ILE A 243 -21.00 13.64 -6.32
C ILE A 243 -21.08 14.49 -7.59
N ALA A 244 -21.41 13.89 -8.74
CA ALA A 244 -21.53 14.57 -10.02
C ALA A 244 -22.53 15.73 -9.95
N GLN A 245 -23.66 15.55 -9.25
CA GLN A 245 -24.62 16.63 -8.98
C GLN A 245 -24.00 17.75 -8.11
N LYS A 246 -23.17 17.42 -7.11
CA LYS A 246 -22.50 18.41 -6.24
C LYS A 246 -21.46 19.25 -6.97
N ILE A 247 -20.79 18.68 -7.98
CA ILE A 247 -19.74 19.37 -8.75
C ILE A 247 -20.17 19.75 -10.17
N ASN A 248 -21.46 19.66 -10.48
CA ASN A 248 -22.08 20.04 -11.75
C ASN A 248 -21.47 19.36 -12.99
N ILE A 249 -21.20 18.05 -12.92
CA ILE A 249 -20.89 17.26 -14.11
C ILE A 249 -22.19 17.00 -14.89
N ILE A 250 -22.20 17.41 -16.15
CA ILE A 250 -23.34 17.29 -17.07
C ILE A 250 -23.34 15.88 -17.69
N ASP A 251 -24.53 15.32 -17.92
CA ASP A 251 -24.76 14.02 -18.57
C ASP A 251 -23.94 12.86 -17.98
N PHE A 252 -23.79 12.86 -16.64
CA PHE A 252 -23.08 11.83 -15.91
C PHE A 252 -23.69 10.44 -16.17
N ASN A 253 -22.85 9.49 -16.56
CA ASN A 253 -23.23 8.12 -16.83
C ASN A 253 -22.16 7.15 -16.33
N ASP A 254 -22.51 5.86 -16.31
CA ASP A 254 -21.70 4.82 -15.68
C ASP A 254 -20.31 4.64 -16.32
N GLU A 255 -20.22 4.77 -17.64
CA GLU A 255 -18.94 4.64 -18.38
C GLU A 255 -17.92 5.71 -17.97
N MET A 256 -18.40 6.88 -17.52
CA MET A 256 -17.52 7.95 -17.06
C MET A 256 -16.71 7.54 -15.82
N LEU A 257 -17.16 6.55 -15.05
CA LEU A 257 -16.40 6.04 -13.89
C LEU A 257 -15.10 5.34 -14.29
N PHE A 258 -14.96 4.87 -15.53
CA PHE A 258 -13.70 4.29 -16.01
C PHE A 258 -12.72 5.34 -16.56
N SER A 259 -13.15 6.61 -16.71
CA SER A 259 -12.25 7.69 -17.09
C SER A 259 -11.36 8.08 -15.90
N PRO A 260 -10.02 7.97 -16.00
CA PRO A 260 -9.11 8.36 -14.92
C PRO A 260 -9.38 9.76 -14.37
N LYS A 261 -9.60 10.73 -15.28
CA LYS A 261 -9.83 12.12 -14.92
C LYS A 261 -11.12 12.31 -14.12
N VAL A 262 -12.22 11.71 -14.56
CA VAL A 262 -13.51 11.81 -13.86
C VAL A 262 -13.43 11.06 -12.53
N ASN A 263 -12.94 9.82 -12.54
CA ASN A 263 -12.89 8.98 -11.36
C ASN A 263 -12.03 9.59 -10.24
N ILE A 264 -10.84 10.09 -10.56
CA ILE A 264 -9.97 10.78 -9.59
C ILE A 264 -10.63 12.07 -9.07
N ASN A 265 -11.29 12.87 -9.92
CA ASN A 265 -12.00 14.07 -9.47
C ASN A 265 -13.11 13.73 -8.46
N LEU A 266 -13.91 12.70 -8.74
CA LEU A 266 -14.98 12.24 -7.84
C LEU A 266 -14.41 11.73 -6.51
N GLY A 267 -13.39 10.87 -6.56
CA GLY A 267 -12.76 10.32 -5.37
C GLY A 267 -12.08 11.38 -4.51
N CYS A 268 -11.35 12.33 -5.12
CA CYS A 268 -10.78 13.47 -4.39
C CYS A 268 -11.87 14.36 -3.78
N TRP A 269 -12.96 14.64 -4.50
CA TRP A 269 -14.08 15.39 -3.92
C TRP A 269 -14.65 14.65 -2.69
N TYR A 270 -14.81 13.34 -2.79
CA TYR A 270 -15.38 12.54 -1.70
C TYR A 270 -14.46 12.49 -0.47
N ILE A 271 -13.15 12.32 -0.67
CA ILE A 271 -12.16 12.45 0.41
C ILE A 271 -12.24 13.85 1.04
N GLY A 272 -12.40 14.92 0.25
CA GLY A 272 -12.55 16.29 0.75
C GLY A 272 -13.81 16.48 1.60
N TYR A 273 -14.93 15.87 1.18
CA TYR A 273 -16.17 15.82 1.96
C TYR A 273 -15.97 15.09 3.30
N LEU A 274 -15.32 13.93 3.29
CA LEU A 274 -15.03 13.14 4.49
C LEU A 274 -14.03 13.85 5.42
N LYS A 275 -13.05 14.56 4.85
CA LYS A 275 -12.11 15.42 5.58
C LYS A 275 -12.85 16.47 6.40
N GLY A 276 -13.84 17.15 5.81
CA GLY A 276 -14.68 18.11 6.53
C GLY A 276 -15.51 17.45 7.64
N LYS A 277 -16.04 16.25 7.39
CA LYS A 277 -16.86 15.51 8.34
C LYS A 277 -16.09 14.99 9.55
N PHE A 278 -14.88 14.48 9.35
CA PHE A 278 -14.08 13.81 10.38
C PHE A 278 -12.90 14.65 10.87
N SER A 279 -13.00 15.99 10.77
CA SER A 279 -11.98 16.93 11.26
C SER A 279 -10.55 16.60 10.77
N ASN A 280 -10.44 16.15 9.52
CA ASN A 280 -9.18 15.74 8.88
C ASN A 280 -8.47 14.53 9.55
N ASP A 281 -9.17 13.70 10.31
CA ASP A 281 -8.61 12.44 10.81
C ASP A 281 -8.55 11.41 9.68
N ILE A 282 -7.32 11.02 9.31
CA ILE A 282 -7.06 10.17 8.15
C ILE A 282 -7.65 8.76 8.31
N ILE A 283 -7.63 8.19 9.54
CA ILE A 283 -8.17 6.86 9.80
C ILE A 283 -9.70 6.89 9.61
N LEU A 284 -10.36 7.93 10.11
CA LEU A 284 -11.81 8.09 9.97
C LEU A 284 -12.22 8.42 8.54
N ILE A 285 -11.41 9.20 7.81
CA ILE A 285 -11.62 9.43 6.37
C ILE A 285 -11.59 8.11 5.60
N ILE A 286 -10.57 7.28 5.81
CA ILE A 286 -10.46 5.98 5.12
C ILE A 286 -11.60 5.05 5.53
N SER A 287 -11.95 5.03 6.82
CA SER A 287 -13.12 4.28 7.32
C SER A 287 -14.41 4.69 6.61
N GLY A 288 -14.68 6.00 6.53
CA GLY A 288 -15.88 6.54 5.90
C GLY A 288 -15.89 6.42 4.38
N TYR A 289 -14.71 6.33 3.75
CA TYR A 289 -14.59 6.06 2.33
C TYR A 289 -15.05 4.64 2.01
N ASN A 290 -14.54 3.65 2.75
CA ASN A 290 -14.82 2.23 2.51
C ASN A 290 -16.20 1.78 3.05
N ALA A 291 -16.54 2.11 4.29
CA ALA A 291 -17.79 1.67 4.93
C ALA A 291 -18.96 2.65 4.79
N GLY A 292 -18.67 3.88 4.36
CA GLY A 292 -19.63 4.97 4.31
C GLY A 292 -19.65 5.81 5.60
N PRO A 293 -19.83 7.14 5.49
CA PRO A 293 -19.70 8.07 6.61
C PRO A 293 -20.70 7.82 7.74
N GLY A 294 -21.93 7.42 7.43
CA GLY A 294 -22.95 7.13 8.44
C GLY A 294 -22.68 5.85 9.23
N ILE A 295 -22.01 4.86 8.62
CA ILE A 295 -21.58 3.65 9.34
C ILE A 295 -20.42 3.99 10.28
N THR A 296 -19.45 4.78 9.82
CA THR A 296 -18.35 5.26 10.66
C THR A 296 -18.87 6.09 11.84
N ASP A 297 -19.87 6.96 11.66
CA ASP A 297 -20.51 7.69 12.76
C ASP A 297 -21.08 6.74 13.83
N GLN A 298 -21.80 5.69 13.43
CA GLN A 298 -22.36 4.71 14.36
C GLN A 298 -21.27 3.97 15.15
N TRP A 299 -20.12 3.70 14.52
CA TRP A 299 -18.98 3.10 15.21
C TRP A 299 -18.33 4.08 16.19
N LEU A 300 -18.22 5.35 15.82
CA LEU A 300 -17.71 6.41 16.69
C LEU A 300 -18.60 6.59 17.93
N GLU A 301 -19.92 6.47 17.80
CA GLU A 301 -20.84 6.52 18.95
C GLU A 301 -20.70 5.31 19.89
N ARG A 302 -20.28 4.17 19.36
CA ARG A 302 -20.24 2.89 20.10
C ARG A 302 -18.88 2.58 20.74
N TYR A 303 -17.79 2.98 20.11
CA TYR A 303 -16.44 2.59 20.50
C TYR A 303 -15.63 3.77 21.05
N ASP A 304 -14.68 3.44 21.92
CA ASP A 304 -13.77 4.42 22.51
C ASP A 304 -12.91 5.07 21.43
N GLN A 305 -12.98 6.40 21.35
CA GLN A 305 -12.25 7.22 20.38
C GLN A 305 -10.94 7.78 20.96
N SER A 306 -10.71 7.63 22.27
CA SER A 306 -9.48 8.13 22.91
C SER A 306 -8.22 7.38 22.42
N ASP A 307 -8.42 6.18 21.89
CA ASP A 307 -7.38 5.38 21.24
C ASP A 307 -7.89 4.91 19.86
N LEU A 308 -7.47 5.59 18.80
CA LEU A 308 -7.86 5.25 17.44
C LEU A 308 -7.40 3.84 17.00
N ASP A 309 -6.32 3.32 17.57
CA ASP A 309 -5.91 1.93 17.28
C ASP A 309 -6.93 0.95 17.84
N ASN A 310 -7.46 1.24 19.02
CA ASN A 310 -8.55 0.46 19.62
C ASN A 310 -9.83 0.62 18.80
N PHE A 311 -10.17 1.83 18.35
CA PHE A 311 -11.30 2.05 17.44
C PHE A 311 -11.19 1.15 16.20
N VAL A 312 -10.05 1.15 15.50
CA VAL A 312 -9.84 0.35 14.29
C VAL A 312 -10.07 -1.13 14.57
N GLU A 313 -9.50 -1.69 15.63
CA GLU A 313 -9.69 -3.11 15.96
C GLU A 313 -11.12 -3.48 16.40
N ASN A 314 -11.92 -2.50 16.76
CA ASN A 314 -13.32 -2.71 17.15
C ASN A 314 -14.32 -2.57 16.01
N ILE A 315 -13.93 -1.99 14.87
CA ILE A 315 -14.77 -1.93 13.67
C ILE A 315 -15.23 -3.34 13.33
N PRO A 316 -16.53 -3.64 13.21
CA PRO A 316 -17.01 -5.01 12.94
C PRO A 316 -16.59 -5.55 11.57
N TYR A 317 -16.47 -4.67 10.57
CA TYR A 317 -16.18 -5.05 9.19
C TYR A 317 -14.68 -5.33 9.02
N ALA A 318 -14.34 -6.59 8.80
CA ALA A 318 -12.94 -7.01 8.60
C ALA A 318 -12.30 -6.31 7.40
N GLU A 319 -13.04 -6.21 6.30
CA GLU A 319 -12.64 -5.49 5.10
C GLU A 319 -12.24 -4.05 5.40
N THR A 320 -13.04 -3.31 6.18
CA THR A 320 -12.73 -1.92 6.54
C THR A 320 -11.50 -1.82 7.44
N ARG A 321 -11.33 -2.74 8.40
CA ARG A 321 -10.10 -2.78 9.22
C ARG A 321 -8.86 -2.99 8.36
N GLU A 322 -8.91 -3.96 7.46
CA GLU A 322 -7.81 -4.29 6.56
C GLU A 322 -7.52 -3.14 5.59
N HIS A 323 -8.56 -2.53 5.04
CA HIS A 323 -8.43 -1.40 4.12
C HIS A 323 -7.75 -0.20 4.80
N ILE A 324 -8.15 0.16 6.03
CA ILE A 324 -7.48 1.19 6.83
C ILE A 324 -5.99 0.88 6.99
N LYS A 325 -5.65 -0.35 7.43
CA LYS A 325 -4.26 -0.76 7.63
C LYS A 325 -3.44 -0.68 6.33
N LYS A 326 -4.00 -1.15 5.23
CA LYS A 326 -3.37 -1.15 3.90
C LYS A 326 -3.13 0.27 3.36
N VAL A 327 -4.16 1.11 3.33
CA VAL A 327 -4.03 2.49 2.84
C VAL A 327 -3.06 3.29 3.70
N MET A 328 -3.11 3.14 5.03
CA MET A 328 -2.18 3.84 5.92
C MET A 328 -0.73 3.43 5.68
N LYS A 329 -0.46 2.13 5.50
CA LYS A 329 0.86 1.61 5.14
C LYS A 329 1.34 2.20 3.81
N SER A 330 0.50 2.13 2.78
CA SER A 330 0.84 2.64 1.44
C SER A 330 1.08 4.15 1.45
N TYR A 331 0.27 4.91 2.19
CA TYR A 331 0.43 6.34 2.36
C TYR A 331 1.74 6.69 3.08
N GLN A 332 2.11 5.97 4.14
CA GLN A 332 3.43 6.18 4.77
C GLN A 332 4.57 5.86 3.83
N MET A 333 4.44 4.81 3.01
CA MET A 333 5.51 4.46 2.08
C MET A 333 5.70 5.51 0.99
N TYR A 334 4.61 6.01 0.42
CA TYR A 334 4.65 7.14 -0.51
C TYR A 334 5.30 8.38 0.13
N LYS A 335 5.01 8.68 1.41
CA LYS A 335 5.65 9.79 2.12
C LYS A 335 7.15 9.58 2.32
N LYS A 336 7.58 8.38 2.72
CA LYS A 336 9.00 8.04 2.91
C LYS A 336 9.78 8.16 1.59
N LEU A 337 9.23 7.60 0.52
CA LEU A 337 9.81 7.70 -0.81
C LEU A 337 9.90 9.15 -1.29
N ALA A 338 8.81 9.93 -1.14
CA ALA A 338 8.81 11.34 -1.49
C ALA A 338 9.85 12.14 -0.69
N GLN A 339 10.02 11.85 0.61
CA GLN A 339 11.04 12.50 1.44
C GLN A 339 12.45 12.23 0.90
N VAL A 340 12.79 10.98 0.60
CA VAL A 340 14.10 10.61 0.04
C VAL A 340 14.32 11.23 -1.35
N LEU A 341 13.28 11.26 -2.19
CA LEU A 341 13.36 11.85 -3.52
C LEU A 341 13.42 13.39 -3.51
N SER A 342 12.81 14.05 -2.53
CA SER A 342 12.78 15.52 -2.40
C SER A 342 13.96 16.12 -1.64
N GLY A 343 14.71 15.29 -0.90
CA GLY A 343 16.02 15.66 -0.35
C GLY A 343 17.15 15.62 -1.40
N LYS A 344 16.83 15.28 -2.65
CA LYS A 344 17.66 15.50 -3.85
C LYS A 344 17.46 16.93 -4.36
#